data_AF-A0AAE1N6V3-F1
#
_entry.id   AF-A0AAE1N6V3-F1
#
_cell.length_a   1.000
_cell.length_b   1.000
_cell.length_c   1.000
_cell.angle_alpha   90.00
_cell.angle_beta   90.00
_cell.angle_gamma   90.00
#
_symmetry.space_group_name_H-M   'P 1'
#
loop_
_entity.id
_entity.type
_entity.pdbx_description
1 polymer ?
#
loop_
_entity_poly.entity_id
_entity_poly.type
_entity_poly.pdbx_seq_one_letter_code
_entity_poly.pdbx_strand_id
1 'polypeptide(L)'
;MTHSSLDFLRFKRGIDGGSSGELQTAIVSYRKKFPWSLLNPFLQVDLVSTVHIADKEYFTALQDVLESYDCVLYEMVASRESIESRRNTIPESKMRGSSTKGIDILGCIQRWMARILMLDFQLDSLSYQAANWYHADLDYETFELLQLEKGESFFSFARDMTLRSTKAMLQPASSSPEDLGPWRSKLLWASRVLPMPLIGRFIIANICADAGNQAPAYPEIEALSRLDFGAAIKVFLAKRLTTKFTEATADVEEKSVIIGDRNKAAVDSLRKAIQEGHNRIAILYGGGHMPDLGRRLREQFDLDPCRVQWITAWSIRKRNLNTSSFPFLKTMAQVSGWPWNRYQTLAWLIFSSVLALDLLFWEHFFRTSVDWVSQIGTGLLGYLA
;
A
#
# COMPACT_ATOMS: atom_id res chain seq x y z
N MET A 1 9.65 -27.66 8.32
CA MET A 1 8.42 -26.87 8.08
C MET A 1 8.88 -25.59 7.40
N THR A 2 8.53 -25.44 6.13
CA THR A 2 8.95 -24.36 5.24
C THR A 2 8.44 -23.01 5.77
N HIS A 3 9.32 -22.01 5.86
CA HIS A 3 8.99 -20.64 6.23
C HIS A 3 8.03 -20.05 5.20
N SER A 4 6.71 -20.21 5.40
CA SER A 4 5.74 -19.34 4.76
C SER A 4 5.95 -17.95 5.34
N SER A 5 6.35 -16.97 4.52
CA SER A 5 6.26 -15.56 4.87
C SER A 5 4.86 -15.29 5.43
N LEU A 6 4.79 -14.79 6.66
CA LEU A 6 3.53 -14.38 7.26
C LEU A 6 3.10 -13.09 6.56
N ASP A 7 1.99 -13.17 5.85
CA ASP A 7 1.38 -12.01 5.21
C ASP A 7 0.57 -11.25 6.28
N PHE A 8 0.84 -9.95 6.42
CA PHE A 8 0.09 -9.07 7.34
C PHE A 8 -0.99 -8.24 6.63
N LEU A 9 -0.94 -8.21 5.30
CA LEU A 9 -1.95 -7.64 4.43
C LEU A 9 -2.22 -8.61 3.30
N ARG A 10 -3.49 -8.73 2.92
CA ARG A 10 -3.86 -9.49 1.72
C ARG A 10 -5.01 -8.84 0.98
N PHE A 11 -5.00 -9.03 -0.34
CA PHE A 11 -6.14 -8.74 -1.18
C PHE A 11 -6.87 -10.04 -1.48
N LYS A 12 -8.06 -10.20 -0.89
CA LYS A 12 -8.93 -11.37 -1.11
C LYS A 12 -9.87 -11.06 -2.27
N ARG A 13 -9.77 -11.81 -3.36
CA ARG A 13 -10.72 -11.70 -4.48
C ARG A 13 -12.08 -12.26 -4.08
N GLY A 14 -13.15 -11.65 -4.58
CA GLY A 14 -14.51 -12.16 -4.41
C GLY A 14 -14.72 -13.48 -5.17
N ILE A 15 -15.72 -14.25 -4.74
CA ILE A 15 -16.04 -15.61 -5.26
C ILE A 15 -16.45 -15.56 -6.75
N ASP A 16 -17.03 -14.44 -7.20
CA ASP A 16 -17.60 -14.31 -8.55
C ASP A 16 -16.57 -13.99 -9.66
N GLY A 17 -15.27 -14.05 -9.38
CA GLY A 17 -14.19 -13.85 -10.36
C GLY A 17 -14.09 -12.47 -11.02
N GLY A 18 -15.02 -11.54 -10.74
CA GLY A 18 -15.03 -10.17 -11.27
C GLY A 18 -14.40 -9.13 -10.34
N SER A 19 -14.63 -7.84 -10.63
CA SER A 19 -14.12 -6.65 -9.91
C SER A 19 -14.39 -6.52 -8.40
N SER A 20 -14.93 -7.55 -7.74
CA SER A 20 -15.17 -7.57 -6.30
C SER A 20 -13.96 -8.10 -5.54
N GLY A 21 -13.66 -7.51 -4.39
CA GLY A 21 -12.58 -7.97 -3.52
C GLY A 21 -12.50 -7.20 -2.22
N GLU A 22 -11.63 -7.64 -1.33
CA GLU A 22 -11.44 -7.08 0.00
C GLU A 22 -9.96 -6.87 0.27
N LEU A 23 -9.60 -5.69 0.78
CA LEU A 23 -8.31 -5.52 1.45
C LEU A 23 -8.50 -5.94 2.90
N GLN A 24 -7.63 -6.81 3.40
CA GLN A 24 -7.68 -7.31 4.78
C GLN A 24 -6.32 -7.12 5.45
N THR A 25 -6.34 -6.75 6.72
CA THR A 25 -5.16 -6.72 7.59
C THR A 25 -5.20 -7.90 8.57
N ALA A 26 -4.02 -8.31 9.04
CA ALA A 26 -3.89 -9.43 9.97
C ALA A 26 -3.66 -8.95 11.41
N ILE A 27 -4.28 -9.67 12.35
CA ILE A 27 -3.84 -9.76 13.73
C ILE A 27 -3.15 -11.10 13.89
N VAL A 28 -1.84 -11.08 14.14
CA VAL A 28 -1.04 -12.30 14.31
C VAL A 28 -0.67 -12.43 15.78
N SER A 29 -1.18 -13.47 16.44
CA SER A 29 -0.87 -13.75 17.84
C SER A 29 0.42 -14.55 17.96
N TYR A 30 1.29 -14.12 18.87
CA TYR A 30 2.57 -14.76 19.18
C TYR A 30 2.61 -15.22 20.62
N ARG A 31 3.14 -16.42 20.85
CA ARG A 31 3.30 -17.04 22.18
C ARG A 31 4.62 -17.79 22.28
N LYS A 32 5.11 -18.00 23.49
CA LYS A 32 6.25 -18.88 23.75
C LYS A 32 5.92 -20.32 23.30
N LYS A 33 6.90 -21.01 22.72
CA LYS A 33 6.79 -22.45 22.48
C LYS A 33 6.99 -23.24 23.77
N PHE A 34 6.41 -24.44 23.82
CA PHE A 34 6.76 -25.41 24.84
C PHE A 34 8.23 -25.83 24.70
N PRO A 35 9.02 -25.96 25.80
CA PRO A 35 8.61 -25.89 27.20
C PRO A 35 8.66 -24.48 27.82
N TRP A 36 9.25 -23.49 27.15
CA TRP A 36 9.40 -22.11 27.67
C TRP A 36 8.06 -21.43 27.99
N SER A 37 6.97 -21.87 27.34
CA SER A 37 5.61 -21.47 27.67
C SER A 37 5.20 -21.76 29.12
N LEU A 38 5.89 -22.68 29.82
CA LEU A 38 5.63 -22.95 31.25
C LEU A 38 6.09 -21.80 32.17
N LEU A 39 7.09 -21.02 31.77
CA LEU A 39 7.59 -19.88 32.55
C LEU A 39 6.67 -18.66 32.43
N ASN A 40 6.07 -18.47 31.26
CA ASN A 40 5.17 -17.35 30.97
C ASN A 40 3.92 -17.84 30.22
N PRO A 41 3.04 -18.63 30.87
CA PRO A 41 1.91 -19.31 30.19
C PRO A 41 0.86 -18.35 29.65
N PHE A 42 0.76 -17.16 30.24
CA PHE A 42 -0.22 -16.15 29.88
C PHE A 42 0.32 -15.10 28.91
N LEU A 43 1.65 -15.07 28.66
CA LEU A 43 2.24 -14.09 27.76
C LEU A 43 1.80 -14.33 26.33
N GLN A 44 1.11 -13.34 25.78
CA GLN A 44 0.66 -13.26 24.40
C GLN A 44 0.96 -11.85 23.88
N VAL A 45 1.67 -11.80 22.75
CA VAL A 45 1.93 -10.55 22.02
C VAL A 45 1.26 -10.65 20.66
N ASP A 46 0.36 -9.72 20.36
CA ASP A 46 -0.35 -9.69 19.08
C ASP A 46 0.15 -8.53 18.23
N LEU A 47 0.65 -8.84 17.04
CA LEU A 47 0.94 -7.85 16.02
C LEU A 47 -0.37 -7.49 15.30
N VAL A 48 -0.88 -6.29 15.55
CA VAL A 48 -2.13 -5.77 15.01
C VAL A 48 -1.81 -4.86 13.82
N SER A 49 -1.87 -5.42 12.61
CA SER A 49 -1.59 -4.68 11.39
C SER A 49 -2.69 -3.68 11.07
N THR A 50 -2.31 -2.45 10.71
CA THR A 50 -3.26 -1.44 10.26
C THR A 50 -2.91 -0.77 8.94
N VAL A 51 -3.94 -0.18 8.31
CA VAL A 51 -3.84 0.75 7.18
C VAL A 51 -4.45 2.08 7.61
N HIS A 52 -3.88 3.18 7.11
CA HIS A 52 -4.28 4.52 7.55
C HIS A 52 -5.63 4.98 7.00
N ILE A 53 -6.12 4.34 5.94
CA ILE A 53 -7.40 4.66 5.30
C ILE A 53 -8.17 3.36 5.13
N ALA A 54 -9.41 3.30 5.63
CA ALA A 54 -10.24 2.10 5.66
C ALA A 54 -11.73 2.45 5.82
N ASP A 55 -12.62 1.48 5.68
CA ASP A 55 -14.04 1.65 6.01
C ASP A 55 -14.18 1.96 7.52
N LYS A 56 -15.16 2.74 7.94
CA LYS A 56 -15.33 3.09 9.38
C LYS A 56 -15.45 1.86 10.27
N GLU A 57 -16.18 0.86 9.80
CA GLU A 57 -16.44 -0.40 10.50
C GLU A 57 -15.14 -1.15 10.83
N TYR A 58 -14.11 -0.98 10.00
CA TYR A 58 -12.79 -1.53 10.28
C TYR A 58 -12.17 -0.93 11.53
N PHE A 59 -12.19 0.41 11.67
CA PHE A 59 -11.62 1.08 12.83
C PHE A 59 -12.43 0.79 14.10
N THR A 60 -13.75 0.70 14.00
CA THR A 60 -14.60 0.25 15.12
C THR A 60 -14.22 -1.18 15.54
N ALA A 61 -14.14 -2.12 14.60
CA ALA A 61 -13.75 -3.50 14.91
C ALA A 61 -12.33 -3.59 15.52
N LEU A 62 -11.39 -2.76 15.06
CA LEU A 62 -10.06 -2.66 15.66
C LEU A 62 -10.12 -2.12 17.10
N GLN A 63 -10.87 -1.05 17.33
CA GLN A 63 -11.03 -0.46 18.66
C GLN A 63 -11.58 -1.50 19.64
N ASP A 64 -12.66 -2.20 19.27
CA ASP A 64 -13.30 -3.24 20.09
C ASP A 64 -12.32 -4.38 20.43
N VAL A 65 -11.51 -4.81 19.45
CA VAL A 65 -10.50 -5.84 19.68
C VAL A 65 -9.43 -5.34 20.66
N LEU A 66 -8.97 -4.10 20.50
CA LEU A 66 -7.89 -3.50 21.29
C LEU A 66 -8.28 -3.22 22.75
N GLU A 67 -9.56 -3.00 23.04
CA GLU A 67 -10.07 -2.80 24.41
C GLU A 67 -9.76 -3.98 25.35
N SER A 68 -9.67 -5.18 24.80
CA SER A 68 -9.46 -6.41 25.58
C SER A 68 -8.00 -6.66 25.99
N TYR A 69 -7.04 -5.81 25.58
CA TYR A 69 -5.61 -5.97 25.86
C TYR A 69 -5.21 -5.20 27.13
N ASP A 70 -4.24 -5.76 27.86
CA ASP A 70 -3.68 -5.12 29.06
C ASP A 70 -2.83 -3.90 28.69
N CYS A 71 -2.22 -3.93 27.50
CA CYS A 71 -1.31 -2.91 27.00
C CYS A 71 -1.40 -2.87 25.46
N VAL A 72 -1.60 -1.67 24.91
CA VAL A 72 -1.60 -1.38 23.47
C VAL A 72 -0.43 -0.44 23.17
N LEU A 73 0.59 -0.97 22.50
CA LEU A 73 1.76 -0.24 22.02
C LEU A 73 1.47 0.28 20.62
N TYR A 74 1.42 1.61 20.43
CA TYR A 74 0.98 2.18 19.15
C TYR A 74 2.06 3.01 18.43
N GLU A 75 2.00 2.95 17.09
CA GLU A 75 2.79 3.76 16.16
C GLU A 75 2.29 5.20 16.11
N MET A 76 3.18 6.17 16.32
CA MET A 76 2.94 7.60 16.06
C MET A 76 4.24 8.38 16.20
N VAL A 77 4.77 8.98 15.13
CA VAL A 77 5.83 9.99 15.27
C VAL A 77 5.17 11.32 15.64
N ALA A 78 5.46 11.82 16.83
CA ALA A 78 4.89 13.06 17.36
C ALA A 78 5.95 13.82 18.16
N SER A 79 5.78 15.14 18.34
CA SER A 79 6.76 15.93 19.11
C SER A 79 6.82 15.44 20.55
N ARG A 80 8.01 15.54 21.15
CA ARG A 80 8.22 15.13 22.54
C ARG A 80 7.24 15.79 23.52
N GLU A 81 6.96 17.08 23.34
CA GLU A 81 5.98 17.82 24.14
C GLU A 81 4.57 17.22 24.02
N SER A 82 4.14 16.82 22.81
CA SER A 82 2.82 16.22 22.58
C SER A 82 2.68 14.82 23.20
N ILE A 83 3.79 14.10 23.38
CA ILE A 83 3.82 12.80 24.04
C ILE A 83 3.82 12.98 25.57
N GLU A 84 4.64 13.89 26.08
CA GLU A 84 4.75 14.18 27.52
C GLU A 84 3.47 14.79 28.08
N SER A 85 2.84 15.74 27.38
CA SER A 85 1.54 16.30 27.76
C SER A 85 0.44 15.23 27.83
N ARG A 86 0.47 14.24 26.93
CA ARG A 86 -0.50 13.13 26.93
C ARG A 86 -0.31 12.18 28.11
N ARG A 87 0.94 11.92 28.51
CA ARG A 87 1.27 11.13 29.72
C ARG A 87 0.82 11.80 31.03
N ASN A 88 0.70 13.13 31.04
CA ASN A 88 0.47 13.91 32.25
C ASN A 88 -0.99 14.40 32.43
N THR A 89 -1.99 13.82 31.78
CA THR A 89 -3.35 14.40 31.74
C THR A 89 -4.12 14.33 33.08
N ILE A 90 -4.20 15.48 33.76
CA ILE A 90 -5.44 16.00 34.37
C ILE A 90 -6.44 16.26 33.21
N PRO A 91 -7.76 16.02 33.38
CA PRO A 91 -8.71 16.12 32.27
C PRO A 91 -9.06 17.58 31.93
N GLU A 92 -9.35 17.78 30.64
CA GLU A 92 -10.02 18.92 29.99
C GLU A 92 -9.19 20.17 29.61
N SER A 93 -8.97 20.34 28.30
CA SER A 93 -9.86 21.18 27.48
C SER A 93 -9.57 20.92 25.99
N LYS A 94 -10.58 21.14 25.13
CA LYS A 94 -10.47 21.02 23.66
C LYS A 94 -9.25 21.76 23.11
N MET A 95 -8.14 21.07 22.85
CA MET A 95 -7.08 21.62 21.98
C MET A 95 -7.51 21.47 20.51
N ARG A 96 -8.37 22.40 20.07
CA ARG A 96 -8.33 22.86 18.69
C ARG A 96 -7.06 23.67 18.52
N GLY A 97 -6.12 23.11 17.75
CA GLY A 97 -5.07 23.86 17.05
C GLY A 97 -4.01 24.51 17.95
N SER A 98 -2.92 23.77 18.20
CA SER A 98 -1.59 24.38 18.16
C SER A 98 -0.56 23.26 17.95
N SER A 99 -0.16 23.08 16.70
CA SER A 99 1.10 22.46 16.33
C SER A 99 1.62 23.26 15.14
N THR A 100 2.31 24.36 15.45
CA THR A 100 3.29 24.96 14.55
C THR A 100 4.64 24.42 15.02
N LYS A 101 5.41 23.65 14.25
CA LYS A 101 5.79 23.82 12.84
C LYS A 101 6.04 22.46 12.17
N GLY A 102 5.61 22.38 10.91
CA GLY A 102 5.57 21.18 10.08
C GLY A 102 4.15 21.06 9.57
N ILE A 103 3.86 21.58 8.38
CA ILE A 103 2.59 21.28 7.73
C ILE A 103 2.54 19.75 7.65
N ASP A 104 1.57 19.10 8.31
CA ASP A 104 1.33 17.66 8.23
C ASP A 104 0.78 17.32 6.83
N ILE A 105 1.64 17.51 5.81
CA ILE A 105 1.32 17.36 4.39
C ILE A 105 0.86 15.92 4.14
N LEU A 106 1.49 14.95 4.82
CA LEU A 106 1.16 13.54 4.67
C LEU A 106 -0.24 13.24 5.22
N GLY A 107 -0.59 13.69 6.43
CA GLY A 107 -1.93 13.55 6.97
C GLY A 107 -2.99 14.29 6.16
N CYS A 108 -2.65 15.46 5.57
CA CYS A 108 -3.54 16.17 4.66
C CYS A 108 -3.84 15.36 3.39
N ILE A 109 -2.81 14.77 2.78
CA ILE A 109 -2.95 13.91 1.59
C ILE A 109 -3.77 12.66 1.92
N GLN A 110 -3.50 12.02 3.06
CA GLN A 110 -4.22 10.82 3.48
C GLN A 110 -5.71 11.10 3.72
N ARG A 111 -6.06 12.20 4.40
CA ARG A 111 -7.47 12.61 4.57
C ARG A 111 -8.15 12.96 3.24
N TRP A 112 -7.43 13.59 2.31
CA TRP A 112 -7.94 13.86 0.98
C TRP A 112 -8.22 12.56 0.19
N MET A 113 -7.29 11.60 0.24
CA MET A 113 -7.48 10.28 -0.36
C MET A 113 -8.66 9.53 0.26
N ALA A 114 -8.81 9.58 1.59
CA ALA A 114 -9.93 8.96 2.29
C ALA A 114 -11.28 9.48 1.76
N ARG A 115 -11.42 10.80 1.60
CA ARG A 115 -12.63 11.43 1.03
C ARG A 115 -12.92 10.97 -0.40
N ILE A 116 -11.90 10.91 -1.26
CA ILE A 116 -12.07 10.46 -2.65
C ILE A 116 -12.54 9.01 -2.73
N LEU A 117 -12.03 8.17 -1.83
CA LEU A 117 -12.34 6.74 -1.83
C LEU A 117 -13.58 6.40 -1.00
N MET A 118 -14.25 7.41 -0.41
CA MET A 118 -15.35 7.21 0.55
C MET A 118 -14.93 6.26 1.67
N LEU A 119 -13.78 6.55 2.27
CA LEU A 119 -13.16 5.84 3.38
C LEU A 119 -12.89 6.84 4.51
N ASP A 120 -12.56 6.33 5.68
CA ASP A 120 -12.20 7.09 6.87
C ASP A 120 -10.69 7.04 7.12
N PHE A 121 -10.21 8.01 7.91
CA PHE A 121 -8.81 8.13 8.28
C PHE A 121 -8.58 7.62 9.71
N GLN A 122 -7.49 6.89 9.92
CA GLN A 122 -7.19 6.18 11.16
C GLN A 122 -7.16 7.10 12.40
N LEU A 123 -6.44 8.22 12.34
CA LEU A 123 -6.31 9.13 13.48
C LEU A 123 -7.61 9.86 13.84
N ASP A 124 -8.54 9.95 12.88
CA ASP A 124 -9.87 10.54 13.11
C ASP A 124 -10.86 9.50 13.68
N SER A 125 -10.53 8.21 13.57
CA SER A 125 -11.46 7.09 13.86
C SER A 125 -11.09 6.28 15.11
N LEU A 126 -9.80 6.14 15.43
CA LEU A 126 -9.32 5.42 16.62
C LEU A 126 -9.10 6.37 17.81
N SER A 127 -9.44 5.89 19.00
CA SER A 127 -9.16 6.60 20.25
C SER A 127 -7.83 6.14 20.85
N TYR A 128 -6.92 7.08 21.03
CA TYR A 128 -5.58 6.87 21.60
C TYR A 128 -5.48 7.30 23.07
N GLN A 129 -6.62 7.56 23.73
CA GLN A 129 -6.66 8.18 25.05
C GLN A 129 -6.91 7.20 26.20
N ALA A 130 -7.19 5.93 25.89
CA ALA A 130 -7.45 4.94 26.93
C ALA A 130 -6.17 4.65 27.74
N ALA A 131 -6.34 4.37 29.04
CA ALA A 131 -5.23 4.26 30.00
C ALA A 131 -4.24 3.12 29.67
N ASN A 132 -4.70 2.09 28.94
CA ASN A 132 -3.88 0.97 28.49
C ASN A 132 -3.16 1.23 27.15
N TRP A 133 -3.20 2.46 26.60
CA TRP A 133 -2.50 2.82 25.36
C TRP A 133 -1.20 3.56 25.64
N TYR A 134 -0.11 3.03 25.10
CA TYR A 134 1.23 3.55 25.31
C TYR A 134 1.89 3.85 23.97
N HIS A 135 2.43 5.06 23.85
CA HIS A 135 3.26 5.44 22.72
C HIS A 135 4.54 4.58 22.71
N ALA A 136 4.80 3.92 21.58
CA ALA A 136 5.89 2.96 21.45
C ALA A 136 6.82 3.26 20.27
N ASP A 137 6.83 4.51 19.80
CA ASP A 137 7.56 4.95 18.61
C ASP A 137 8.60 6.02 18.97
N LEU A 138 9.30 6.54 17.97
CA LEU A 138 10.21 7.68 18.14
C LEU A 138 9.43 8.99 18.30
N ASP A 139 9.96 9.91 19.11
CA ASP A 139 9.56 11.31 19.03
C ASP A 139 10.07 11.95 17.73
N TYR A 140 9.42 13.02 17.30
CA TYR A 140 9.72 13.70 16.03
C TYR A 140 11.16 14.18 15.98
N GLU A 141 11.67 14.75 17.07
CA GLU A 141 13.02 15.31 17.15
C GLU A 141 14.08 14.21 17.00
N THR A 142 13.92 13.09 17.71
CA THR A 142 14.79 11.91 17.56
C THR A 142 14.69 11.31 16.15
N PHE A 143 13.48 11.22 15.59
CA PHE A 143 13.27 10.71 14.24
C PHE A 143 14.01 11.54 13.18
N GLU A 144 13.90 12.87 13.25
CA GLU A 144 14.58 13.79 12.32
C GLU A 144 16.11 13.70 12.46
N LEU A 145 16.63 13.61 13.69
CA LEU A 145 18.06 13.45 13.93
C LEU A 145 18.62 12.15 13.33
N LEU A 146 17.92 11.02 13.51
CA LEU A 146 18.35 9.74 12.94
C LEU A 146 18.30 9.76 11.41
N GLN A 147 17.29 10.41 10.82
CA GLN A 147 17.22 10.61 9.36
C GLN A 147 18.43 11.40 8.85
N LEU A 148 18.81 12.48 9.54
CA LEU A 148 20.00 13.26 9.19
C LEU A 148 21.30 12.45 9.35
N GLU A 149 21.46 11.72 10.45
CA GLU A 149 22.65 10.89 10.71
C GLU A 149 22.85 9.81 9.65
N LYS A 150 21.76 9.15 9.23
CA LYS A 150 21.81 8.11 8.18
C LYS A 150 21.73 8.67 6.75
N GLY A 151 21.58 9.99 6.58
CA GLY A 151 21.38 10.61 5.26
C GLY A 151 20.11 10.12 4.55
N GLU A 152 19.08 9.76 5.32
CA GLU A 152 17.84 9.18 4.84
C GLU A 152 16.73 10.24 4.75
N SER A 153 15.86 10.11 3.77
CA SER A 153 14.60 10.85 3.63
C SER A 153 13.52 9.90 3.11
N PHE A 154 12.25 10.29 3.22
CA PHE A 154 11.16 9.55 2.59
C PHE A 154 11.38 9.33 1.08
N PHE A 155 11.97 10.30 0.39
CA PHE A 155 12.25 10.19 -1.04
C PHE A 155 13.35 9.16 -1.33
N SER A 156 14.48 9.20 -0.62
CA SER A 156 15.56 8.24 -0.82
C SER A 156 15.11 6.82 -0.48
N PHE A 157 14.34 6.65 0.60
CA PHE A 157 13.74 5.37 0.96
C PHE A 157 12.79 4.86 -0.13
N ALA A 158 11.85 5.68 -0.60
CA ALA A 158 10.91 5.30 -1.66
C ALA A 158 11.64 4.92 -2.97
N ARG A 159 12.70 5.66 -3.33
CA ARG A 159 13.56 5.36 -4.48
C ARG A 159 14.24 4.00 -4.31
N ASP A 160 14.87 3.75 -3.16
CA ASP A 160 15.63 2.54 -2.91
C ASP A 160 14.70 1.31 -2.87
N MET A 161 13.52 1.47 -2.26
CA MET A 161 12.44 0.48 -2.29
C MET A 161 12.00 0.15 -3.72
N THR A 162 11.77 1.18 -4.54
CA THR A 162 11.36 1.04 -5.95
C THR A 162 12.45 0.33 -6.76
N LEU A 163 13.71 0.71 -6.60
CA LEU A 163 14.84 0.10 -7.30
C LEU A 163 15.00 -1.38 -6.96
N ARG A 164 14.96 -1.74 -5.67
CA ARG A 164 15.10 -3.15 -5.24
C ARG A 164 13.88 -3.99 -5.62
N SER A 165 12.67 -3.44 -5.46
CA SER A 165 11.44 -4.11 -5.90
C SER A 165 11.44 -4.35 -7.39
N THR A 166 11.82 -3.35 -8.19
CA THR A 166 11.95 -3.49 -9.65
C THR A 166 13.02 -4.51 -10.00
N LYS A 167 14.18 -4.46 -9.33
CA LYS A 167 15.25 -5.45 -9.52
C LYS A 167 14.77 -6.87 -9.18
N ALA A 168 14.00 -7.07 -8.10
CA ALA A 168 13.45 -8.36 -7.72
C ALA A 168 12.38 -8.86 -8.70
N MET A 169 11.55 -7.96 -9.23
CA MET A 169 10.60 -8.28 -10.31
C MET A 169 11.29 -8.60 -11.65
N LEU A 170 12.48 -8.06 -11.87
CA LEU A 170 13.30 -8.30 -13.07
C LEU A 170 14.25 -9.48 -12.89
N GLN A 171 14.53 -9.90 -11.66
CA GLN A 171 15.19 -11.17 -11.39
C GLN A 171 14.25 -12.27 -11.87
N PRO A 172 14.74 -13.25 -12.65
CA PRO A 172 13.92 -14.38 -13.05
C PRO A 172 13.62 -15.19 -11.79
N ALA A 173 12.48 -14.89 -11.15
CA ALA A 173 11.85 -15.85 -10.27
C ALA A 173 11.69 -17.13 -11.07
N SER A 174 11.95 -18.25 -10.43
CA SER A 174 11.83 -19.64 -10.89
C SER A 174 10.41 -20.05 -11.31
N SER A 175 9.59 -19.13 -11.81
CA SER A 175 8.66 -19.39 -12.90
C SER A 175 9.41 -19.18 -14.20
N SER A 176 9.86 -20.27 -14.82
CA SER A 176 10.60 -20.21 -16.07
C SER A 176 9.89 -19.29 -17.08
N PRO A 177 10.62 -18.40 -17.78
CA PRO A 177 10.19 -17.77 -19.02
C PRO A 177 9.98 -18.79 -20.17
N GLU A 178 9.65 -20.04 -19.88
CA GLU A 178 9.53 -21.08 -20.90
C GLU A 178 8.23 -20.95 -21.73
N ASP A 179 7.21 -20.25 -21.23
CA ASP A 179 5.96 -20.06 -21.98
C ASP A 179 5.91 -18.76 -22.82
N LEU A 180 6.86 -17.82 -22.64
CA LEU A 180 6.92 -16.58 -23.42
C LEU A 180 8.25 -16.51 -24.19
N GLY A 181 8.19 -16.75 -25.49
CA GLY A 181 9.37 -16.80 -26.36
C GLY A 181 10.29 -15.56 -26.26
N PRO A 182 11.59 -15.68 -26.57
CA PRO A 182 12.64 -14.71 -26.23
C PRO A 182 12.38 -13.26 -26.67
N TRP A 183 11.66 -13.08 -27.79
CA TRP A 183 11.34 -11.76 -28.33
C TRP A 183 10.23 -11.04 -27.54
N ARG A 184 9.23 -11.77 -27.01
CA ARG A 184 8.13 -11.20 -26.21
C ARG A 184 8.65 -10.66 -24.88
N SER A 185 9.54 -11.41 -24.23
CA SER A 185 10.19 -11.00 -22.98
C SER A 185 11.04 -9.73 -23.16
N LYS A 186 11.79 -9.63 -24.26
CA LYS A 186 12.55 -8.41 -24.61
C LYS A 186 11.65 -7.22 -24.96
N LEU A 187 10.55 -7.45 -25.66
CA LEU A 187 9.58 -6.40 -26.03
C LEU A 187 8.85 -5.86 -24.79
N LEU A 188 8.42 -6.76 -23.90
CA LEU A 188 7.80 -6.38 -22.63
C LEU A 188 8.77 -5.61 -21.73
N TRP A 189 10.05 -6.02 -21.68
CA TRP A 189 11.10 -5.27 -21.00
C TRP A 189 11.29 -3.87 -21.61
N ALA A 190 11.41 -3.77 -22.93
CA ALA A 190 11.58 -2.50 -23.64
C ALA A 190 10.40 -1.55 -23.35
N SER A 191 9.17 -2.07 -23.28
CA SER A 191 7.98 -1.26 -22.93
C SER A 191 7.95 -0.73 -21.50
N ARG A 192 8.74 -1.31 -20.60
CA ARG A 192 8.87 -0.87 -19.22
C ARG A 192 9.97 0.17 -19.05
N VAL A 193 11.04 0.08 -19.85
CA VAL A 193 12.25 0.89 -19.70
C VAL A 193 12.27 2.10 -20.63
N LEU A 194 11.75 1.97 -21.85
CA LEU A 194 11.78 3.05 -22.83
C LEU A 194 10.52 3.94 -22.70
N PRO A 195 10.67 5.27 -22.83
CA PRO A 195 9.53 6.17 -22.95
C PRO A 195 8.76 5.84 -24.24
N MET A 196 7.46 5.58 -24.13
CA MET A 196 6.60 5.31 -25.28
C MET A 196 5.14 5.66 -24.98
N PRO A 197 4.31 5.87 -26.02
CA PRO A 197 2.87 6.10 -25.86
C PRO A 197 2.19 5.01 -25.03
N LEU A 198 1.19 5.39 -24.25
CA LEU A 198 0.33 4.49 -23.46
C LEU A 198 -0.31 3.41 -24.35
N ILE A 199 -0.69 3.75 -25.58
CA ILE A 199 -1.20 2.79 -26.56
C ILE A 199 -0.16 1.71 -26.90
N GLY A 200 1.11 2.08 -27.05
CA GLY A 200 2.20 1.16 -27.34
C GLY A 200 2.43 0.19 -26.20
N ARG A 201 2.42 0.69 -24.95
CA ARG A 201 2.51 -0.16 -23.75
C ARG A 201 1.32 -1.10 -23.63
N PHE A 202 0.11 -0.60 -23.89
CA PHE A 202 -1.11 -1.40 -23.84
C PHE A 202 -1.10 -2.54 -24.87
N ILE A 203 -0.72 -2.25 -26.12
CA ILE A 203 -0.61 -3.24 -27.19
C ILE A 203 0.47 -4.29 -26.86
N ILE A 204 1.66 -3.85 -26.45
CA ILE A 204 2.76 -4.76 -26.07
C ILE A 204 2.35 -5.63 -24.89
N ALA A 205 1.72 -5.07 -23.86
CA ALA A 205 1.25 -5.82 -22.71
C ALA A 205 0.22 -6.89 -23.09
N ASN A 206 -0.68 -6.62 -24.03
CA ASN A 206 -1.66 -7.60 -24.51
C ASN A 206 -1.04 -8.66 -25.44
N ILE A 207 -0.14 -8.29 -26.35
CA ILE A 207 0.58 -9.23 -27.24
C ILE A 207 1.48 -10.18 -26.44
N CYS A 208 2.03 -9.70 -25.33
CA CYS A 208 2.90 -10.46 -24.44
C CYS A 208 2.15 -11.12 -23.27
N ALA A 209 0.82 -10.94 -23.16
CA ALA A 209 0.01 -11.68 -22.20
C ALA A 209 -0.20 -13.11 -22.71
N ASP A 210 0.08 -14.09 -21.87
CA ASP A 210 -0.09 -15.50 -22.21
C ASP A 210 -1.58 -15.83 -22.43
N ALA A 211 -1.91 -16.40 -23.59
CA ALA A 211 -3.29 -16.73 -23.98
C ALA A 211 -3.77 -18.06 -23.38
N GLY A 212 -2.95 -18.73 -22.55
CA GLY A 212 -3.14 -20.11 -22.13
C GLY A 212 -3.78 -20.39 -20.77
N ASN A 213 -3.91 -19.42 -19.85
CA ASN A 213 -4.49 -19.72 -18.54
C ASN A 213 -5.37 -18.57 -18.04
N GLN A 214 -6.66 -18.90 -17.85
CA GLN A 214 -7.74 -18.11 -17.22
C GLN A 214 -7.61 -16.60 -17.41
N ALA A 215 -8.45 -16.04 -18.30
CA ALA A 215 -8.60 -14.61 -18.55
C ALA A 215 -8.14 -13.80 -17.34
N PRO A 216 -7.01 -13.07 -17.41
CA PRO A 216 -6.64 -12.17 -16.34
C PRO A 216 -7.75 -11.12 -16.33
N ALA A 217 -8.77 -11.34 -15.52
CA ALA A 217 -9.70 -10.30 -15.17
C ALA A 217 -8.80 -9.25 -14.54
N TYR A 218 -8.61 -8.12 -15.23
CA TYR A 218 -7.95 -6.96 -14.70
C TYR A 218 -9.05 -6.16 -13.99
N PRO A 219 -9.34 -6.44 -12.70
CA PRO A 219 -10.44 -5.82 -11.98
C PRO A 219 -10.35 -4.29 -11.97
N GLU A 220 -9.15 -3.72 -12.05
CA GLU A 220 -8.94 -2.28 -12.22
C GLU A 220 -9.49 -1.78 -13.55
N ILE A 221 -9.16 -2.46 -14.65
CA ILE A 221 -9.63 -2.09 -16.00
C ILE A 221 -11.14 -2.31 -16.09
N GLU A 222 -11.66 -3.38 -15.48
CA GLU A 222 -13.10 -3.63 -15.40
C GLU A 222 -13.81 -2.50 -14.63
N ALA A 223 -13.29 -2.09 -13.47
CA ALA A 223 -13.85 -0.99 -12.67
C ALA A 223 -13.77 0.35 -13.42
N LEU A 224 -12.64 0.65 -14.05
CA LEU A 224 -12.45 1.84 -14.88
C LEU A 224 -13.42 1.85 -16.08
N SER A 225 -13.64 0.71 -16.73
CA SER A 225 -14.60 0.59 -17.83
C SER A 225 -16.04 0.88 -17.38
N ARG A 226 -16.34 0.78 -16.09
CA ARG A 226 -17.64 1.13 -15.50
C ARG A 226 -17.67 2.54 -14.92
N LEU A 227 -16.60 3.33 -15.11
CA LEU A 227 -16.41 4.65 -14.50
C LEU A 227 -16.46 4.62 -12.96
N ASP A 228 -16.19 3.46 -12.36
CA ASP A 228 -16.03 3.33 -10.91
C ASP A 228 -14.57 3.55 -10.53
N PHE A 229 -14.13 4.80 -10.63
CA PHE A 229 -12.75 5.20 -10.32
C PHE A 229 -12.37 4.89 -8.88
N GLY A 230 -13.31 5.01 -7.93
CA GLY A 230 -13.10 4.66 -6.53
C GLY A 230 -12.76 3.17 -6.37
N ALA A 231 -13.55 2.28 -6.98
CA ALA A 231 -13.24 0.86 -6.99
C ALA A 231 -11.91 0.56 -7.67
N ALA A 232 -11.63 1.19 -8.82
CA ALA A 232 -10.37 1.00 -9.54
C ALA A 232 -9.14 1.38 -8.70
N ILE A 233 -9.18 2.54 -8.03
CA ILE A 233 -8.10 2.99 -7.15
C ILE A 233 -7.99 2.07 -5.92
N LYS A 234 -9.11 1.66 -5.30
CA LYS A 234 -9.08 0.70 -4.18
C LYS A 234 -8.44 -0.63 -4.58
N VAL A 235 -8.76 -1.18 -5.75
CA VAL A 235 -8.15 -2.42 -6.28
C VAL A 235 -6.65 -2.19 -6.51
N PHE A 236 -6.29 -1.10 -7.19
CA PHE A 236 -4.89 -0.76 -7.49
C PHE A 236 -4.06 -0.63 -6.21
N LEU A 237 -4.54 0.15 -5.24
CA LEU A 237 -3.87 0.34 -3.94
C LEU A 237 -3.78 -0.99 -3.19
N ALA A 238 -4.85 -1.78 -3.14
CA ALA A 238 -4.82 -3.07 -2.47
C ALA A 238 -3.76 -3.99 -3.06
N LYS A 239 -3.69 -4.14 -4.39
CA LYS A 239 -2.65 -4.95 -5.03
C LYS A 239 -1.25 -4.41 -4.76
N ARG A 240 -1.06 -3.09 -4.76
CA ARG A 240 0.24 -2.48 -4.46
C ARG A 240 0.67 -2.71 -3.02
N LEU A 241 -0.24 -2.61 -2.05
CA LEU A 241 0.07 -2.85 -0.64
C LEU A 241 0.33 -4.32 -0.33
N THR A 242 -0.23 -5.26 -1.11
CA THR A 242 -0.16 -6.70 -0.82
C THR A 242 0.82 -7.45 -1.71
N THR A 243 1.48 -6.79 -2.65
CA THR A 243 2.49 -7.44 -3.49
C THR A 243 3.66 -7.85 -2.58
N LYS A 244 4.10 -9.11 -2.69
CA LYS A 244 5.17 -9.70 -1.88
C LYS A 244 6.52 -9.04 -2.19
N PHE A 245 6.73 -7.86 -1.63
CA PHE A 245 7.99 -7.12 -1.69
C PHE A 245 8.97 -7.56 -0.60
N THR A 246 8.46 -8.19 0.45
CA THR A 246 9.09 -8.30 1.77
C THR A 246 10.47 -8.96 1.78
N GLU A 247 10.72 -10.02 1.01
CA GLU A 247 12.03 -10.69 1.08
C GLU A 247 13.15 -9.89 0.40
N ALA A 248 12.87 -9.23 -0.72
CA ALA A 248 13.88 -8.45 -1.43
C ALA A 248 14.17 -7.09 -0.77
N THR A 249 13.26 -6.62 0.09
CA THR A 249 13.31 -5.29 0.70
C THR A 249 13.60 -5.32 2.19
N ALA A 250 13.49 -6.48 2.87
CA ALA A 250 13.71 -6.64 4.31
C ALA A 250 14.99 -5.98 4.83
N ASP A 251 16.11 -6.13 4.14
CA ASP A 251 17.40 -5.53 4.53
C ASP A 251 17.38 -3.99 4.50
N VAL A 252 16.64 -3.38 3.56
CA VAL A 252 16.46 -1.91 3.51
C VAL A 252 15.54 -1.46 4.62
N GLU A 253 14.42 -2.18 4.79
CA GLU A 253 13.42 -1.87 5.81
C GLU A 253 14.06 -1.90 7.21
N GLU A 254 14.82 -2.96 7.51
CA GLU A 254 15.50 -3.13 8.80
C GLU A 254 16.55 -2.04 9.07
N LYS A 255 17.28 -1.58 8.06
CA LYS A 255 18.35 -0.58 8.23
C LYS A 255 17.82 0.86 8.24
N SER A 256 16.63 1.07 7.69
CA SER A 256 16.00 2.39 7.57
C SER A 256 15.59 2.98 8.92
N VAL A 257 15.57 4.31 9.00
CA VAL A 257 14.94 5.04 10.10
C VAL A 257 13.41 4.92 10.01
N ILE A 258 12.87 4.88 8.78
CA ILE A 258 11.43 4.87 8.54
C ILE A 258 10.74 3.62 9.09
N ILE A 259 11.43 2.48 9.12
CA ILE A 259 10.89 1.22 9.66
C ILE A 259 11.78 0.67 10.78
N GLY A 260 13.07 0.45 10.51
CA GLY A 260 13.99 -0.25 11.40
C GLY A 260 14.16 0.37 12.78
N ASP A 261 14.53 1.66 12.84
CA ASP A 261 14.75 2.34 14.12
C ASP A 261 13.44 2.53 14.91
N ARG A 262 12.33 2.79 14.20
CA ARG A 262 10.99 2.87 14.80
C ARG A 262 10.54 1.54 15.38
N ASN A 263 10.80 0.44 14.68
CA ASN A 263 10.54 -0.91 15.19
C ASN A 263 11.42 -1.28 16.38
N LYS A 264 12.65 -0.76 16.45
CA LYS A 264 13.50 -0.91 17.61
C LYS A 264 12.88 -0.23 18.84
N ALA A 265 12.36 0.99 18.70
CA ALA A 265 11.64 1.67 19.77
C ALA A 265 10.40 0.89 20.25
N ALA A 266 9.66 0.27 19.31
CA ALA A 266 8.51 -0.58 19.63
C ALA A 266 8.92 -1.82 20.44
N VAL A 267 10.01 -2.47 20.05
CA VAL A 267 10.58 -3.63 20.75
C VAL A 267 11.09 -3.27 22.15
N ASP A 268 11.72 -2.11 22.31
CA ASP A 268 12.16 -1.65 23.62
C ASP A 268 10.97 -1.34 24.54
N SER A 269 9.88 -0.79 23.99
CA SER A 269 8.63 -0.58 24.71
C SER A 269 7.94 -1.90 25.07
N LEU A 270 7.96 -2.89 24.19
CA LEU A 270 7.48 -4.24 24.48
C LEU A 270 8.25 -4.87 25.65
N ARG A 271 9.57 -4.73 25.67
CA ARG A 271 10.40 -5.26 26.77
C ARG A 271 9.99 -4.65 28.11
N LYS A 272 9.75 -3.33 28.15
CA LYS A 272 9.25 -2.65 29.35
C LYS A 272 7.88 -3.16 29.77
N ALA A 273 6.93 -3.25 28.84
CA ALA A 273 5.58 -3.74 29.13
C ALA A 273 5.59 -5.16 29.72
N ILE A 274 6.44 -6.05 29.20
CA ILE A 274 6.61 -7.41 29.75
C ILE A 274 7.22 -7.36 31.17
N GLN A 275 8.21 -6.50 31.41
CA GLN A 275 8.83 -6.31 32.73
C GLN A 275 7.85 -5.74 33.76
N GLU A 276 6.92 -4.88 33.33
CA GLU A 276 5.84 -4.31 34.13
C GLU A 276 4.71 -5.32 34.41
N GLY A 277 4.78 -6.53 33.82
CA GLY A 277 3.88 -7.64 34.11
C GLY A 277 2.64 -7.73 33.20
N HIS A 278 2.59 -6.97 32.11
CA HIS A 278 1.52 -7.11 31.12
C HIS A 278 1.60 -8.47 30.42
N ASN A 279 0.49 -9.19 30.35
CA ASN A 279 0.45 -10.53 29.77
C ASN A 279 -0.11 -10.52 28.36
N ARG A 280 -1.12 -9.70 28.10
CA ARG A 280 -1.76 -9.60 26.79
C ARG A 280 -1.48 -8.24 26.16
N ILE A 281 -0.47 -8.20 25.30
CA ILE A 281 0.07 -6.97 24.71
C ILE A 281 -0.25 -6.91 23.21
N ALA A 282 -0.80 -5.80 22.74
CA ALA A 282 -0.98 -5.53 21.32
C ALA A 282 0.07 -4.54 20.81
N ILE A 283 0.60 -4.76 19.62
CA ILE A 283 1.46 -3.81 18.90
C ILE A 283 0.69 -3.35 17.65
N LEU A 284 0.14 -2.13 17.70
CA LEU A 284 -0.65 -1.51 16.63
C LEU A 284 0.24 -0.65 15.74
N TYR A 285 0.64 -1.20 14.60
CA TYR A 285 1.53 -0.55 13.63
C TYR A 285 1.03 -0.75 12.19
N GLY A 286 1.46 0.13 11.30
CA GLY A 286 1.21 0.07 9.87
C GLY A 286 1.73 -1.23 9.26
N GLY A 287 1.04 -1.73 8.25
CA GLY A 287 1.36 -2.98 7.56
C GLY A 287 2.82 -3.22 7.18
N GLY A 288 3.51 -2.17 6.74
CA GLY A 288 4.92 -2.24 6.34
C GLY A 288 5.89 -2.53 7.49
N HIS A 289 5.53 -2.23 8.74
CA HIS A 289 6.37 -2.48 9.91
C HIS A 289 6.34 -3.94 10.39
N MET A 290 5.25 -4.64 10.07
CA MET A 290 4.92 -5.94 10.66
C MET A 290 5.90 -7.08 10.33
N PRO A 291 6.45 -7.21 9.10
CA PRO A 291 7.41 -8.28 8.80
C PRO A 291 8.66 -8.23 9.68
N ASP A 292 9.22 -7.02 9.87
CA ASP A 292 10.39 -6.79 10.70
C ASP A 292 10.08 -6.99 12.19
N LEU A 293 8.93 -6.48 12.69
CA LEU A 293 8.48 -6.74 14.06
C LEU A 293 8.28 -8.24 14.32
N GLY A 294 7.62 -8.96 13.41
CA GLY A 294 7.37 -10.39 13.53
C GLY A 294 8.64 -11.25 13.48
N ARG A 295 9.69 -10.76 12.82
CA ARG A 295 11.03 -11.34 12.89
C ARG A 295 11.66 -11.07 14.26
N ARG A 296 11.64 -9.82 14.75
CA ARG A 296 12.19 -9.45 16.07
C ARG A 296 11.50 -10.19 17.23
N LEU A 297 10.19 -10.40 17.17
CA LEU A 297 9.47 -11.21 18.16
C LEU A 297 10.01 -12.65 18.25
N ARG A 298 10.30 -13.27 17.09
CA ARG A 298 10.87 -14.62 17.03
C ARG A 298 12.32 -14.63 17.51
N GLU A 299 13.14 -13.73 16.99
CA GLU A 299 14.59 -13.74 17.23
C GLU A 299 14.99 -13.22 18.61
N GLN A 300 14.30 -12.23 19.15
CA GLN A 300 14.68 -11.54 20.39
C GLN A 300 13.85 -11.95 21.60
N PHE A 301 12.60 -12.41 21.38
CA PHE A 301 11.69 -12.82 22.46
C PHE A 301 11.34 -14.30 22.42
N ASP A 302 11.82 -15.08 21.44
CA ASP A 302 11.47 -16.51 21.28
C ASP A 302 9.94 -16.73 21.29
N LEU A 303 9.22 -15.79 20.66
CA LEU A 303 7.78 -15.82 20.51
C LEU A 303 7.45 -16.28 19.09
N ASP A 304 6.66 -17.34 18.98
CA ASP A 304 6.26 -17.92 17.71
C ASP A 304 4.81 -17.60 17.35
N PRO A 305 4.53 -17.38 16.06
CA PRO A 305 3.20 -17.12 15.56
C PRO A 305 2.33 -18.36 15.73
N CYS A 306 1.17 -18.22 16.39
CA CYS A 306 0.28 -19.34 16.70
C CYS A 306 -1.13 -19.18 16.14
N ARG A 307 -1.58 -17.96 15.85
CA ARG A 307 -2.92 -17.69 15.31
C ARG A 307 -2.90 -16.45 14.41
N VAL A 308 -3.70 -16.47 13.36
CA VAL A 308 -3.93 -15.31 12.48
C VAL A 308 -5.43 -15.05 12.39
N GLN A 309 -5.85 -13.83 12.71
CA GLN A 309 -7.19 -13.32 12.49
C GLN A 309 -7.14 -12.24 11.41
N TRP A 310 -8.08 -12.25 10.48
CA TRP A 310 -8.15 -11.28 9.39
C TRP A 310 -9.31 -10.32 9.60
N ILE A 311 -9.05 -9.03 9.46
CA ILE A 311 -10.04 -7.96 9.56
C ILE A 311 -10.11 -7.25 8.20
N THR A 312 -11.31 -7.06 7.68
CA THR A 312 -11.53 -6.38 6.40
C THR A 312 -11.38 -4.88 6.57
N ALA A 313 -10.37 -4.30 5.92
CA ALA A 313 -10.11 -2.87 5.90
C ALA A 313 -11.06 -2.15 4.96
N TRP A 314 -11.27 -2.68 3.76
CA TRP A 314 -12.36 -2.22 2.91
C TRP A 314 -12.87 -3.30 1.98
N SER A 315 -14.13 -3.16 1.57
CA SER A 315 -14.74 -4.00 0.53
C SER A 315 -14.95 -3.24 -0.77
N ILE A 316 -14.71 -3.93 -1.88
CA ILE A 316 -14.96 -3.47 -3.25
C ILE A 316 -16.16 -4.27 -3.74
N ARG A 317 -17.33 -3.65 -3.75
CA ARG A 317 -18.57 -4.25 -4.25
C ARG A 317 -18.84 -3.80 -5.68
N LYS A 318 -19.34 -4.70 -6.53
CA LYS A 318 -19.86 -4.32 -7.86
C LYS A 318 -21.04 -3.37 -7.66
N ARG A 319 -20.87 -2.09 -8.02
CA ARG A 319 -22.01 -1.17 -8.14
C ARG A 319 -22.84 -1.58 -9.37
N ASN A 320 -24.06 -2.04 -9.15
CA ASN A 320 -25.08 -2.06 -10.19
C ASN A 320 -25.56 -0.61 -10.39
N LEU A 321 -25.05 0.06 -11.42
CA LEU A 321 -25.49 1.41 -11.76
C LEU A 321 -26.93 1.32 -12.31
N ASN A 322 -27.89 1.92 -11.59
CA ASN A 322 -29.28 1.96 -12.00
C ASN A 322 -29.40 2.61 -13.38
N THR A 323 -29.93 1.84 -14.34
CA THR A 323 -29.92 2.18 -15.76
C THR A 323 -31.21 2.90 -16.15
N SER A 324 -31.43 4.11 -15.63
CA SER A 324 -32.46 5.00 -16.19
C SER A 324 -31.87 5.72 -17.40
N SER A 325 -32.06 5.16 -18.61
CA SER A 325 -31.68 5.78 -19.88
C SER A 325 -32.89 6.42 -20.57
N PHE A 326 -32.66 7.51 -21.31
CA PHE A 326 -33.65 8.06 -22.23
C PHE A 326 -34.02 7.01 -23.29
N PRO A 327 -35.32 6.78 -23.60
CA PRO A 327 -35.79 5.68 -24.44
C PRO A 327 -35.08 5.59 -25.81
N PHE A 328 -34.80 6.74 -26.42
CA PHE A 328 -34.19 6.84 -27.74
C PHE A 328 -32.78 6.21 -27.84
N LEU A 329 -31.93 6.37 -26.81
CA LEU A 329 -30.58 5.80 -26.79
C LEU A 329 -30.59 4.28 -26.64
N LYS A 330 -31.61 3.74 -25.95
CA LYS A 330 -31.81 2.29 -25.82
C LYS A 330 -32.20 1.67 -27.15
N THR A 331 -33.09 2.33 -27.90
CA THR A 331 -33.50 1.90 -29.24
C THR A 331 -32.32 1.91 -30.21
N MET A 332 -31.50 2.97 -30.21
CA MET A 332 -30.30 3.05 -31.05
C MET A 332 -29.29 1.94 -30.74
N ALA A 333 -29.04 1.64 -29.46
CA ALA A 333 -28.14 0.56 -29.06
C ALA A 333 -28.66 -0.84 -29.44
N GLN A 334 -29.98 -1.05 -29.37
CA GLN A 334 -30.61 -2.31 -29.79
C GLN A 334 -30.57 -2.50 -31.31
N VAL A 335 -30.79 -1.41 -32.07
CA VAL A 335 -30.75 -1.44 -33.55
C VAL A 335 -29.33 -1.64 -34.06
N SER A 336 -28.31 -1.09 -33.39
CA SER A 336 -26.91 -1.24 -33.80
C SER A 336 -26.24 -2.51 -33.30
N GLY A 337 -26.92 -3.32 -32.48
CA GLY A 337 -26.33 -4.52 -31.85
C GLY A 337 -25.15 -4.21 -30.94
N TRP A 338 -25.08 -2.97 -30.40
CA TRP A 338 -23.92 -2.52 -29.64
C TRP A 338 -23.80 -3.28 -28.31
N PRO A 339 -22.72 -4.05 -28.07
CA PRO A 339 -22.66 -4.98 -26.94
C PRO A 339 -22.33 -4.31 -25.59
N TRP A 340 -21.99 -3.02 -25.59
CA TRP A 340 -21.49 -2.31 -24.42
C TRP A 340 -22.55 -1.40 -23.78
N ASN A 341 -22.52 -1.29 -22.45
CA ASN A 341 -23.40 -0.35 -21.76
C ASN A 341 -22.93 1.11 -21.93
N ARG A 342 -23.77 2.08 -21.56
CA ARG A 342 -23.48 3.51 -21.72
C ARG A 342 -22.22 3.98 -20.97
N TYR A 343 -21.97 3.44 -19.78
CA TYR A 343 -20.81 3.82 -18.97
C TYR A 343 -19.53 3.24 -19.57
N GLN A 344 -19.59 2.02 -20.10
CA GLN A 344 -18.53 1.41 -20.89
C GLN A 344 -18.24 2.21 -22.15
N THR A 345 -19.27 2.62 -22.88
CA THR A 345 -19.11 3.44 -24.09
C THR A 345 -18.48 4.79 -23.76
N LEU A 346 -18.93 5.46 -22.69
CA LEU A 346 -18.35 6.72 -22.22
C LEU A 346 -16.91 6.54 -21.71
N ALA A 347 -16.63 5.48 -20.97
CA ALA A 347 -15.27 5.15 -20.55
C ALA A 347 -14.36 4.97 -21.77
N TRP A 348 -14.79 4.22 -22.78
CA TRP A 348 -14.04 4.05 -24.02
C TRP A 348 -13.82 5.37 -24.78
N LEU A 349 -14.80 6.28 -24.80
CA LEU A 349 -14.63 7.62 -25.39
C LEU A 349 -13.60 8.47 -24.62
N ILE A 350 -13.63 8.42 -23.29
CA ILE A 350 -12.65 9.12 -22.44
C ILE A 350 -11.26 8.51 -22.66
N PHE A 351 -11.13 7.18 -22.61
CA PHE A 351 -9.88 6.47 -22.86
C PHE A 351 -9.33 6.78 -24.26
N SER A 352 -10.18 6.74 -25.29
CA SER A 352 -9.80 7.08 -26.66
C SER A 352 -9.33 8.52 -26.76
N SER A 353 -9.99 9.46 -26.08
CA SER A 353 -9.58 10.87 -26.06
C SER A 353 -8.22 11.07 -25.36
N VAL A 354 -8.00 10.41 -24.22
CA VAL A 354 -6.71 10.47 -23.51
C VAL A 354 -5.60 9.84 -24.35
N LEU A 355 -5.86 8.70 -25.00
CA LEU A 355 -4.90 8.06 -25.90
C LEU A 355 -4.59 8.93 -27.12
N ALA A 356 -5.57 9.62 -27.67
CA ALA A 356 -5.36 10.57 -28.75
C ALA A 356 -4.48 11.75 -28.31
N LEU A 357 -4.72 12.31 -27.12
CA LEU A 357 -3.88 13.37 -26.54
C LEU A 357 -2.45 12.90 -26.26
N ASP A 358 -2.29 11.69 -25.71
CA ASP A 358 -0.98 11.07 -25.49
C ASP A 358 -0.22 10.88 -26.82
N LEU A 359 -0.90 10.39 -27.86
CA LEU A 359 -0.33 10.27 -29.20
C LEU A 359 0.07 11.63 -29.79
N LEU A 360 -0.75 12.66 -29.65
CA LEU A 360 -0.44 14.03 -30.08
C LEU A 360 0.78 14.59 -29.34
N PHE A 361 0.88 14.33 -28.03
CA PHE A 361 2.04 14.71 -27.24
C PHE A 361 3.31 14.03 -27.77
N TRP A 362 3.27 12.73 -28.01
CA TRP A 362 4.42 11.98 -28.53
C TRP A 362 4.79 12.38 -29.96
N GLU A 363 3.82 12.66 -30.83
CA GLU A 363 4.07 13.21 -32.18
C GLU A 363 4.84 14.53 -32.07
N HIS A 364 4.41 15.42 -31.17
CA HIS A 364 5.09 16.70 -30.96
C HIS A 364 6.49 16.53 -30.35
N PHE A 365 6.65 15.63 -29.38
CA PHE A 365 7.93 15.30 -28.78
C PHE A 365 8.93 14.74 -29.81
N PHE A 366 8.50 13.83 -30.68
CA PHE A 366 9.40 13.29 -31.71
C PHE A 366 9.73 14.34 -32.79
N ARG A 367 8.76 15.16 -33.23
CA ARG A 367 9.06 16.28 -34.15
C ARG A 367 10.10 17.21 -33.57
N THR A 368 9.86 17.73 -32.36
CA THR A 368 10.80 18.64 -31.69
C THR A 368 12.17 18.00 -31.43
N SER A 369 12.22 16.72 -31.05
CA SER A 369 13.48 16.00 -30.84
C SER A 369 14.26 15.81 -32.15
N VAL A 370 13.57 15.48 -33.25
CA VAL A 370 14.17 15.34 -34.58
C VAL A 370 14.68 16.68 -35.10
N ASP A 371 13.91 17.76 -34.92
CA ASP A 371 14.31 19.11 -35.29
C ASP A 371 15.56 19.56 -34.51
N TRP A 372 15.62 19.24 -33.21
CA TRP A 372 16.78 19.56 -32.36
C TRP A 372 18.03 18.76 -32.78
N VAL A 373 17.89 17.46 -33.06
CA VAL A 373 18.98 16.62 -33.56
C VAL A 373 19.45 17.09 -34.94
N SER A 374 18.54 17.50 -35.82
CA SER A 374 18.88 18.06 -37.13
C SER A 374 19.63 19.38 -37.02
N GLN A 375 19.24 20.27 -36.11
CA GLN A 375 19.92 21.56 -35.88
C GLN A 375 21.31 21.39 -35.27
N ILE A 376 21.49 20.43 -34.36
CA ILE A 376 22.80 20.10 -33.80
C ILE A 376 23.68 19.44 -34.86
N GLY A 377 23.11 18.55 -35.68
CA GLY A 377 23.83 17.90 -36.78
C GLY A 377 24.33 18.89 -37.83
N THR A 378 23.51 19.86 -38.24
CA THR A 378 23.94 20.92 -39.18
C THR A 378 24.92 21.91 -38.53
N GLY A 379 24.76 22.21 -37.25
CA GLY A 379 25.72 23.04 -36.49
C GLY A 379 27.10 22.38 -36.33
N LEU A 380 27.16 21.07 -36.09
CA LEU A 380 28.41 20.30 -36.01
C LEU A 380 29.10 20.13 -37.37
N LEU A 381 28.32 19.92 -38.44
CA LEU A 381 28.86 19.85 -39.80
C LEU A 381 29.39 21.21 -40.30
N GLY A 382 28.78 22.32 -39.87
CA GLY A 382 29.27 23.68 -40.17
C GLY A 382 30.51 24.10 -39.38
N TYR A 383 30.85 23.40 -38.29
CA TYR A 383 32.08 23.62 -37.50
C TYR A 383 33.27 22.76 -37.96
N LEU A 384 33.01 21.72 -38.76
CA LEU A 384 34.01 20.75 -39.25
C LEU A 384 34.32 20.91 -40.76
N ALA A 385 33.71 21.88 -41.42
CA ALA A 385 34.03 22.34 -42.78
C ALA A 385 34.71 23.72 -42.68
#